data_AF-A0A2J4G6Z6-F1
#
_entry.id   AF-A0A2J4G6Z6-F1
#
_cell.length_a   1.000
_cell.length_b   1.000
_cell.length_c   1.000
_cell.angle_alpha   90.00
_cell.angle_beta   90.00
_cell.angle_gamma   90.00
#
_symmetry.space_group_name_H-M   'P 1'
#
loop_
_entity.id
_entity.type
_entity.pdbx_description
1 polymer ?
#
loop_
_entity_poly.entity_id
_entity_poly.type
_entity_poly.pdbx_seq_one_letter_code
_entity_poly.pdbx_strand_id
1 'polypeptide(L)'
;MPGRAFLYVGDVFKPLRLSLGEVLEAWERDRLALFELVKSDVERELGEVRGVRLLGAFLDPSSMTAVVEYLVGLAGGGECSVKVVHAEDPGRALMEYYRAEREGRLAR
;
A
#
# COMPACT_ATOMS: atom_id res chain seq x y z
N MET A 1 -0.66 -10.57 18.17
CA MET A 1 0.26 -9.40 18.21
C MET A 1 -0.29 -8.36 17.25
N PRO A 2 -0.09 -7.04 17.45
CA PRO A 2 -0.52 -6.08 16.44
C PRO A 2 0.26 -6.34 15.14
N GLY A 3 -0.42 -6.22 14.00
CA GLY A 3 0.23 -6.29 12.68
C GLY A 3 1.29 -5.19 12.52
N ARG A 4 2.09 -5.30 11.47
CA ARG A 4 3.14 -4.32 11.12
C ARG A 4 2.86 -3.75 9.73
N ALA A 5 3.22 -2.49 9.52
CA ALA A 5 3.14 -1.85 8.22
C ALA A 5 4.44 -2.02 7.43
N PHE A 6 4.29 -2.17 6.11
CA PHE A 6 5.37 -2.33 5.15
C PHE A 6 5.06 -1.56 3.87
N LEU A 7 6.09 -0.99 3.28
CA LEU A 7 6.12 -0.60 1.87
C LEU A 7 6.63 -1.81 1.09
N TYR A 8 5.82 -2.34 0.20
CA TYR A 8 6.22 -3.39 -0.73
C TYR A 8 6.53 -2.77 -2.09
N VAL A 9 7.81 -2.87 -2.48
CA VAL A 9 8.38 -2.27 -3.69
C VAL A 9 9.47 -3.19 -4.22
N GLY A 10 9.47 -3.44 -5.54
CA GLY A 10 10.48 -4.31 -6.17
C GLY A 10 10.59 -5.70 -5.52
N ASP A 11 9.44 -6.29 -5.18
CA ASP A 11 9.32 -7.59 -4.49
C ASP A 11 9.92 -7.66 -3.07
N VAL A 12 10.22 -6.52 -2.45
CA VAL A 12 10.79 -6.42 -1.10
C VAL A 12 9.84 -5.72 -0.14
N PHE A 13 9.65 -6.29 1.04
CA PHE A 13 8.96 -5.63 2.16
C PHE A 13 9.93 -4.74 2.94
N LYS A 14 9.68 -3.44 2.95
CA LYS A 14 10.41 -2.45 3.74
C LYS A 14 9.54 -1.98 4.91
N PRO A 15 10.01 -2.05 6.16
CA PRO A 15 9.19 -1.71 7.31
C PRO A 15 8.82 -0.22 7.30
N LEU A 16 7.57 0.08 7.65
CA LEU A 16 7.05 1.42 7.86
C LEU A 16 6.73 1.64 9.34
N ARG A 17 6.80 2.90 9.78
CA ARG A 17 6.34 3.31 11.11
C ARG A 17 4.88 3.78 11.03
N LEU A 18 3.98 2.89 10.62
CA LEU A 18 2.55 3.12 10.59
C LEU A 18 1.82 2.01 11.34
N SER A 19 0.80 2.40 12.09
CA SER A 19 -0.20 1.51 12.68
C SER A 19 -1.35 1.25 11.72
N LEU A 20 -2.15 0.21 11.98
CA LEU A 20 -3.39 -0.01 11.22
C LEU A 20 -4.33 1.20 11.32
N GLY A 21 -4.41 1.83 12.50
CA GLY A 21 -5.26 3.00 12.73
C GLY A 21 -4.90 4.14 11.79
N GLU A 22 -3.62 4.48 11.67
CA GLU A 22 -3.14 5.52 10.75
C GLU A 22 -3.41 5.16 9.29
N VAL A 23 -3.29 3.88 8.91
CA VAL A 23 -3.60 3.41 7.55
C VAL A 23 -5.09 3.61 7.24
N LEU A 24 -5.98 3.20 8.15
CA LEU A 24 -7.43 3.31 7.97
C LEU A 24 -7.90 4.77 8.02
N GLU A 25 -7.40 5.57 8.96
CA GLU A 25 -7.72 7.00 9.08
C GLU A 25 -7.31 7.77 7.81
N ALA A 26 -6.11 7.51 7.29
CA ALA A 26 -5.66 8.13 6.05
C ALA A 26 -6.55 7.72 4.87
N TRP A 27 -6.89 6.43 4.77
CA TRP A 27 -7.76 5.90 3.72
C TRP A 27 -9.17 6.52 3.75
N GLU A 28 -9.77 6.66 4.92
CA GLU A 28 -11.09 7.26 5.10
C GLU A 28 -11.11 8.75 4.75
N ARG A 29 -10.01 9.46 5.05
CA ARG A 29 -9.88 10.89 4.75
C ARG A 29 -9.82 11.16 3.24
N ASP A 30 -8.89 10.49 2.55
CA ASP A 30 -8.66 10.63 1.13
C ASP A 30 -7.84 9.43 0.62
N ARG A 31 -8.20 8.86 -0.53
CA ARG A 31 -7.53 7.67 -1.07
C ARG A 31 -6.04 7.89 -1.35
N LEU A 32 -5.60 9.12 -1.60
CA LEU A 32 -4.21 9.52 -1.79
C LEU A 32 -3.56 10.03 -0.50
N ALA A 33 -4.31 10.32 0.55
CA ALA A 33 -3.72 10.73 1.84
C ALA A 33 -2.77 9.67 2.41
N LEU A 34 -3.10 8.38 2.25
CA LEU A 34 -2.21 7.30 2.67
C LEU A 34 -0.91 7.28 1.84
N PHE A 35 -0.97 7.61 0.55
CA PHE A 35 0.24 7.73 -0.27
C PHE A 35 1.14 8.86 0.23
N GLU A 36 0.57 10.03 0.56
CA GLU A 36 1.36 11.16 1.07
C GLU A 36 2.11 10.83 2.37
N LEU A 37 1.56 9.96 3.24
CA LEU A 37 2.26 9.50 4.44
C LEU A 37 3.53 8.70 4.14
N VAL A 38 3.53 7.95 3.04
CA VAL A 38 4.65 7.07 2.65
C VAL A 38 5.47 7.63 1.48
N LYS A 39 5.10 8.80 0.94
CA LYS A 39 5.71 9.37 -0.25
C LYS A 39 7.22 9.54 -0.12
N SER A 40 7.69 9.99 1.05
CA SER A 40 9.13 10.14 1.30
C SER A 40 9.86 8.79 1.31
N ASP A 41 9.23 7.72 1.79
CA ASP A 41 9.76 6.36 1.71
C ASP A 41 9.79 5.86 0.26
N VAL A 42 8.73 6.14 -0.52
CA VAL A 42 8.67 5.78 -1.95
C VAL A 42 9.74 6.53 -2.75
N GLU A 43 9.87 7.84 -2.56
CA GLU A 43 10.85 8.67 -3.28
C GLU A 43 12.29 8.29 -2.94
N ARG A 44 12.55 7.85 -1.71
CA ARG A 44 13.87 7.33 -1.30
C ARG A 44 14.23 6.05 -2.05
N GLU A 45 13.24 5.22 -2.39
CA GLU A 45 13.46 3.92 -3.04
C GLU A 45 13.44 4.00 -4.57
N LEU A 46 12.59 4.86 -5.13
CA LEU A 46 12.30 4.91 -6.57
C LEU A 46 12.73 6.22 -7.24
N GLY A 47 13.11 7.24 -6.46
CA GLY A 47 13.35 8.60 -6.95
C GLY A 47 12.08 9.46 -6.99
N GLU A 48 12.22 10.69 -7.50
CA GLU A 48 11.16 11.71 -7.48
C GLU A 48 9.86 11.23 -8.13
N VAL A 49 8.74 11.38 -7.41
CA VAL A 49 7.41 11.01 -7.86
C VAL A 49 6.76 12.16 -8.63
N ARG A 50 6.27 11.87 -9.84
CA ARG A 50 5.56 12.83 -10.71
C ARG A 50 4.05 12.64 -10.74
N GLY A 51 3.59 11.43 -10.45
CA GLY A 51 2.16 11.11 -10.46
C GLY A 51 1.87 9.85 -9.67
N VAL A 52 0.67 9.75 -9.15
CA VAL A 52 0.20 8.59 -8.40
C VAL A 52 -1.24 8.29 -8.80
N ARG A 53 -1.54 7.00 -8.93
CA ARG A 53 -2.88 6.49 -9.20
C ARG A 53 -3.15 5.29 -8.32
N LEU A 54 -4.30 5.26 -7.64
CA LEU A 54 -4.76 4.08 -6.92
C LEU A 54 -5.12 2.97 -7.93
N LEU A 55 -4.60 1.76 -7.72
CA LEU A 55 -4.97 0.57 -8.49
C LEU A 55 -6.02 -0.27 -7.77
N GLY A 56 -5.93 -0.37 -6.44
CA GLY A 56 -6.91 -1.05 -5.63
C GLY A 56 -6.56 -1.09 -4.15
N ALA A 57 -7.56 -1.34 -3.32
CA ALA A 57 -7.40 -1.54 -1.89
C ALA A 57 -8.18 -2.76 -1.41
N PHE A 58 -7.55 -3.53 -0.52
CA PHE A 58 -8.14 -4.61 0.25
C PHE A 58 -8.01 -4.25 1.72
N LEU A 59 -9.14 -4.07 2.40
CA LEU A 59 -9.20 -3.73 3.81
C LEU A 59 -10.06 -4.77 4.52
N ASP A 60 -9.46 -5.50 5.44
CA ASP A 60 -10.14 -6.47 6.28
C ASP A 60 -9.82 -6.19 7.77
N PRO A 61 -10.68 -5.41 8.44
CA PRO A 61 -10.55 -5.12 9.87
C PRO A 61 -10.63 -6.39 10.74
N SER A 62 -11.31 -7.45 10.28
CA SER A 62 -11.47 -8.67 11.08
C SER A 62 -10.16 -9.44 11.27
N SER A 63 -9.28 -9.38 10.25
CA SER A 63 -7.94 -9.94 10.29
C SER A 63 -6.86 -8.88 10.55
N MET A 64 -7.26 -7.62 10.78
CA MET A 64 -6.35 -6.47 10.94
C MET A 64 -5.40 -6.30 9.73
N THR A 65 -5.89 -6.65 8.54
CA THR A 65 -5.13 -6.67 7.28
C THR A 65 -5.54 -5.52 6.37
N ALA A 66 -4.57 -4.81 5.82
CA ALA A 66 -4.77 -3.80 4.80
C ALA A 66 -3.70 -3.93 3.72
N VAL A 67 -4.10 -3.86 2.45
CA VAL A 67 -3.22 -3.75 1.29
C VAL A 67 -3.77 -2.67 0.38
N VAL A 68 -3.00 -1.62 0.14
CA VAL A 68 -3.37 -0.53 -0.77
C VAL A 68 -2.29 -0.39 -1.83
N GLU A 69 -2.67 -0.54 -3.09
CA GLU A 69 -1.77 -0.52 -4.24
C GLU A 69 -1.89 0.78 -5.03
N TYR A 70 -0.74 1.38 -5.30
CA TYR A 70 -0.60 2.56 -6.15
C TYR A 70 0.31 2.25 -7.33
N LEU A 71 -0.03 2.83 -8.48
CA LEU A 71 0.88 3.01 -9.59
C LEU A 71 1.51 4.39 -9.50
N VAL A 72 2.83 4.43 -9.49
CA VAL A 72 3.63 5.65 -9.28
C VAL A 72 4.44 5.94 -10.51
N GLY A 73 4.22 7.10 -11.12
CA GLY A 73 5.02 7.63 -12.21
C GLY A 73 6.26 8.37 -11.68
N LEU A 74 7.42 8.10 -12.27
CA LEU A 74 8.71 8.63 -11.82
C LEU A 74 9.22 9.74 -12.76
N ALA A 75 9.95 10.71 -12.20
CA ALA A 75 10.57 11.79 -12.97
C ALA A 75 11.59 11.30 -14.01
N GLY A 76 12.31 10.21 -13.71
CA GLY A 76 13.23 9.56 -14.64
C GLY A 76 12.55 8.79 -15.79
N GLY A 77 11.21 8.78 -15.83
CA GLY A 77 10.42 7.99 -16.75
C GLY A 77 10.04 6.62 -16.20
N GLY A 78 8.92 6.08 -16.70
CA GLY A 78 8.36 4.80 -16.26
C GLY A 78 7.38 4.91 -15.10
N GLU A 79 6.73 3.79 -14.82
CA GLU A 79 5.77 3.62 -13.73
C GLU A 79 6.15 2.39 -12.90
N CYS A 80 5.92 2.44 -11.59
CA CYS A 80 6.17 1.35 -10.66
C CYS A 80 4.95 1.10 -9.77
N SER A 81 4.61 -0.17 -9.54
CA SER A 81 3.61 -0.54 -8.53
C SER A 81 4.26 -0.53 -7.14
N VAL A 82 3.63 0.17 -6.20
CA VAL A 82 3.96 0.15 -4.77
C VAL A 82 2.73 -0.21 -3.96
N LYS A 83 2.91 -1.02 -2.92
CA LYS A 83 1.84 -1.42 -2.00
C LYS A 83 2.17 -1.00 -0.58
N VAL A 84 1.20 -0.38 0.10
CA VAL A 84 1.23 -0.22 1.56
C VAL A 84 0.49 -1.41 2.17
N VAL A 85 1.19 -2.19 2.97
CA VAL A 85 0.69 -3.44 3.56
C VAL A 85 0.74 -3.35 5.06
N HIS A 86 -0.39 -3.49 5.75
CA HIS A 86 -0.44 -3.72 7.19
C HIS A 86 -0.96 -5.12 7.46
N ALA A 87 -0.16 -5.98 8.09
CA ALA A 87 -0.56 -7.35 8.43
C ALA A 87 0.36 -7.98 9.49
N GLU A 88 -0.11 -9.07 10.10
CA GLU A 88 0.77 -9.96 10.89
C GLU A 88 1.72 -10.75 9.97
N ASP A 89 1.18 -11.29 8.86
CA ASP A 89 1.91 -11.94 7.78
C ASP A 89 1.66 -11.19 6.45
N PRO A 90 2.63 -10.36 6.00
CA PRO A 90 2.44 -9.55 4.79
C PRO A 90 2.45 -10.38 3.50
N GLY A 91 3.07 -11.57 3.50
CA GLY A 91 3.04 -12.49 2.35
C GLY A 91 1.64 -13.08 2.16
N ARG A 92 1.01 -13.48 3.26
CA ARG A 92 -0.39 -13.92 3.26
C ARG A 92 -1.35 -12.79 2.85
N ALA A 93 -1.13 -11.58 3.35
CA ALA A 93 -1.95 -10.42 2.98
C ALA A 93 -1.92 -10.14 1.46
N LEU A 94 -0.75 -10.25 0.81
CA LEU A 94 -0.66 -10.11 -0.65
C LEU A 94 -1.42 -11.24 -1.37
N MET A 95 -1.37 -12.48 -0.90
CA MET A 95 -2.14 -13.58 -1.49
C MET A 95 -3.66 -13.33 -1.43
N GLU A 96 -4.14 -12.77 -0.31
CA GLU A 96 -5.54 -12.43 -0.11
C GLU A 96 -5.95 -11.22 -0.99
N TYR A 97 -5.10 -10.21 -1.10
CA TYR A 97 -5.26 -9.10 -2.04
C TYR A 97 -5.44 -9.59 -3.49
N TYR A 98 -4.51 -10.41 -4.00
CA TYR A 98 -4.59 -10.91 -5.38
C TYR A 98 -5.80 -11.83 -5.59
N ARG A 99 -6.26 -12.53 -4.55
CA ARG A 99 -7.53 -13.28 -4.61
C ARG A 99 -8.71 -12.32 -4.76
N ALA A 100 -8.78 -11.28 -3.93
CA ALA A 100 -9.83 -10.26 -4.01
C ALA A 100 -9.81 -9.51 -5.35
N GLU A 101 -8.63 -9.25 -5.91
CA GLU A 101 -8.47 -8.66 -7.25
C GLU A 101 -9.10 -9.52 -8.34
N ARG A 102 -8.75 -10.82 -8.39
CA ARG A 102 -9.31 -11.77 -9.36
C ARG A 102 -10.82 -11.91 -9.25
N GLU A 103 -11.35 -11.71 -8.04
CA GLU A 103 -12.78 -11.79 -7.73
C GLU A 103 -13.51 -10.43 -7.89
N GLY A 104 -12.81 -9.36 -8.24
CA GLY A 104 -13.39 -8.02 -8.43
C GLY A 104 -13.85 -7.35 -7.13
N ARG A 105 -13.27 -7.74 -5.98
CA ARG A 105 -13.67 -7.27 -4.64
C ARG A 105 -12.80 -6.16 -4.06
N LEU A 106 -11.87 -5.59 -4.84
CA LEU A 106 -11.06 -4.46 -4.40
C LEU A 106 -11.85 -3.16 -4.41
N ALA A 107 -11.63 -2.33 -3.39
CA ALA A 107 -12.08 -0.95 -3.41
C ALA A 107 -11.19 -0.11 -4.35
N ARG A 108 -11.80 0.85 -5.06
CA ARG A 108 -11.14 1.79 -5.98
C ARG A 108 -11.70 3.18 -5.84
#